data_AF-A0A9W8WGY9-F1
#
_entry.id   AF-A0A9W8WGY9-F1
#
_cell.length_a   1.000
_cell.length_b   1.000
_cell.length_c   1.000
_cell.angle_alpha   90.00
_cell.angle_beta   90.00
_cell.angle_gamma   90.00
#
_symmetry.space_group_name_H-M   'P 1'
#
loop_
_entity.id
_entity.type
_entity.pdbx_description
1 polymer ?
#
loop_
_entity_poly.entity_id
_entity_poly.type
_entity_poly.pdbx_seq_one_letter_code
_entity_poly.pdbx_strand_id
1 'polypeptide(L)'
;MQICVLQATYPDGHILREHDEYADPGRYVKQHTFHHRFIDKSNYRQQVDAAVAEKFDFYINFMWGQPEDEVAGVEATEYFESLNVPFIGLQSRILRKSKTDLYDAARKKGSPPVPSADPHVFPVIVKAARSCASQFLSDKSICFTAEERDAAIANIDRQLQPGRLRALGYPPTDKSKPPTPPLEMKPATVYDLPDDIIVQEFIPGVDYSVVVIEFGKTPIALNPTIYNYPSTEDANNKYRFLTFDIKFHPELSESLVNRDDDPQLFDMLQKLAVEAFQVNDMAGGSWGNVDIRIKPDGKPIVIEVNPMPAVFLPPDFGYEETVIWNSLPGEHRAVLNIMMASYMMRSETYDNVRQDLIGKVYNRVAPQYDAQYSPQSTAEEVLGRLLSKFKFDGSLLDIACGTGLFGRLVRARQQALSDASSPARQKSRYVGLDISSEMARLAKESGYDHVFIGPVQEVLPTINESFDHIMCYQAIHFVSTFEVSLVLSRCFQLGRKSVTIGVDEIPEAYNEAIKKLPPPNNVMTSINHVQEVRDFGVPRGWKLALEEQVFGWKSPNTNVEVNTTLFHFERI
;
A
#
# COMPACT_ATOMS: atom_id res chain seq x y z
N MET A 1 4.38 18.82 -9.55
CA MET A 1 5.72 18.81 -8.93
C MET A 1 6.74 18.29 -9.92
N GLN A 2 7.98 18.75 -9.80
CA GLN A 2 9.16 18.14 -10.40
C GLN A 2 9.69 17.08 -9.43
N ILE A 3 9.64 15.81 -9.81
CA ILE A 3 10.01 14.67 -8.96
C ILE A 3 11.27 14.02 -9.52
N CYS A 4 12.30 13.85 -8.68
CA CYS A 4 13.48 13.08 -9.04
C CYS A 4 13.29 11.59 -8.71
N VAL A 5 13.59 10.72 -9.66
CA VAL A 5 13.58 9.27 -9.47
C VAL A 5 15.02 8.78 -9.45
N LEU A 6 15.48 8.31 -8.30
CA LEU A 6 16.82 7.76 -8.10
C LEU A 6 16.81 6.27 -8.42
N GLN A 7 17.62 5.88 -9.41
CA GLN A 7 17.75 4.51 -9.89
C GLN A 7 19.16 4.00 -9.60
N ALA A 8 19.30 2.72 -9.27
CA ALA A 8 20.60 2.09 -9.27
C ALA A 8 21.07 1.80 -10.71
N THR A 9 22.35 2.05 -11.00
CA THR A 9 22.95 1.70 -12.30
C THR A 9 23.57 0.31 -12.24
N TYR A 10 23.27 -0.51 -13.25
CA TYR A 10 23.92 -1.80 -13.44
C TYR A 10 25.28 -1.68 -14.14
N PRO A 11 26.37 -2.23 -13.57
CA PRO A 11 27.64 -2.29 -14.28
C PRO A 11 27.56 -3.19 -15.52
N ASP A 12 28.55 -3.06 -16.41
CA ASP A 12 28.68 -3.95 -17.58
C ASP A 12 28.82 -5.42 -17.13
N GLY A 13 28.01 -6.30 -17.73
CA GLY A 13 27.99 -7.73 -17.42
C GLY A 13 27.22 -8.11 -16.15
N HIS A 14 26.55 -7.16 -15.47
CA HIS A 14 25.69 -7.47 -14.34
C HIS A 14 24.53 -8.38 -14.76
N ILE A 15 24.28 -9.45 -14.01
CA ILE A 15 23.32 -10.50 -14.38
C ILE A 15 21.90 -9.97 -14.60
N LEU A 16 21.48 -8.96 -13.83
CA LEU A 16 20.13 -8.38 -13.93
C LEU A 16 19.97 -7.34 -15.05
N ARG A 17 21.05 -6.90 -15.69
CA ARG A 17 21.00 -5.78 -16.63
C ARG A 17 20.10 -6.02 -17.84
N GLU A 18 20.01 -7.27 -18.30
CA GLU A 18 19.18 -7.64 -19.45
C GLU A 18 17.76 -8.08 -19.05
N HIS A 19 17.51 -8.20 -17.74
CA HIS A 19 16.27 -8.75 -17.19
C HIS A 19 15.45 -7.72 -16.42
N ASP A 20 16.08 -6.64 -15.96
CA ASP A 20 15.46 -5.63 -15.12
C ASP A 20 15.42 -4.28 -15.83
N GLU A 21 14.20 -3.77 -15.99
CA GLU A 21 13.94 -2.43 -16.53
C GLU A 21 13.73 -1.45 -15.38
N TYR A 22 14.10 -0.18 -15.58
CA TYR A 22 13.95 0.81 -14.51
C TYR A 22 12.48 1.15 -14.27
N ALA A 23 12.09 1.31 -13.01
CA ALA A 23 10.76 1.76 -12.62
C ALA A 23 10.51 3.23 -13.04
N ASP A 24 9.50 3.49 -13.86
CA ASP A 24 9.14 4.84 -14.32
C ASP A 24 7.68 5.16 -14.02
N PRO A 25 7.42 5.86 -12.90
CA PRO A 25 6.08 6.35 -12.59
C PRO A 25 5.49 7.23 -13.70
N GLY A 26 6.31 7.88 -14.52
CA GLY A 26 5.89 8.71 -15.65
C GLY A 26 5.20 7.94 -16.77
N ARG A 27 5.34 6.62 -16.84
CA ARG A 27 4.58 5.75 -17.76
C ARG A 27 3.09 5.81 -17.46
N TYR A 28 2.73 5.84 -16.18
CA TYR A 28 1.34 5.69 -15.71
C TYR A 28 0.74 6.96 -15.13
N VAL A 29 1.56 7.82 -14.53
CA VAL A 29 1.10 9.01 -13.81
C VAL A 29 1.49 10.28 -14.56
N LYS A 30 0.50 11.12 -14.88
CA LYS A 30 0.70 12.40 -15.60
C LYS A 30 0.57 13.64 -14.70
N GLN A 31 0.25 13.46 -13.43
CA GLN A 31 0.08 14.55 -12.46
C GLN A 31 1.40 15.31 -12.17
N HIS A 32 2.54 14.67 -12.44
CA HIS A 32 3.87 15.18 -12.10
C HIS A 32 4.83 15.04 -13.29
N THR A 33 5.93 15.78 -13.23
CA THR A 33 7.06 15.64 -14.16
C THR A 33 8.16 14.85 -13.47
N PHE A 34 8.57 13.74 -14.07
CA PHE A 34 9.59 12.84 -13.49
C PHE A 34 10.94 13.02 -14.17
N HIS A 35 11.99 13.08 -13.37
CA HIS A 35 13.38 13.24 -13.79
C HIS A 35 14.21 12.08 -13.25
N HIS A 36 14.72 11.23 -14.13
CA HIS A 36 15.49 10.07 -13.74
C HIS A 36 16.97 10.41 -13.52
N ARG A 37 17.55 9.93 -12.43
CA ARG A 37 18.98 10.00 -12.15
C ARG A 37 19.48 8.60 -11.82
N PHE A 38 20.44 8.14 -12.61
CA PHE A 38 21.04 6.81 -12.49
C PHE A 38 22.31 6.93 -11.65
N ILE A 39 22.37 6.19 -10.55
CA ILE A 39 23.36 6.31 -9.49
C ILE A 39 24.27 5.08 -9.50
N ASP A 40 25.57 5.32 -9.67
CA ASP A 40 26.63 4.32 -9.67
C ASP A 40 27.17 4.09 -8.26
N LYS A 41 27.42 2.83 -7.88
CA LYS A 41 27.99 2.50 -6.57
C LYS A 41 29.34 3.18 -6.32
N SER A 42 30.15 3.36 -7.36
CA SER A 42 31.48 3.96 -7.24
C SER A 42 31.46 5.48 -7.04
N ASN A 43 30.37 6.16 -7.39
CA ASN A 43 30.28 7.62 -7.39
C ASN A 43 28.98 8.17 -6.79
N TYR A 44 28.27 7.38 -5.96
CA TYR A 44 26.94 7.73 -5.50
C TYR A 44 26.89 9.08 -4.78
N ARG A 45 27.93 9.46 -4.01
CA ARG A 45 27.94 10.73 -3.27
C ARG A 45 27.83 11.93 -4.21
N GLN A 46 28.70 11.97 -5.23
CA GLN A 46 28.73 13.07 -6.18
C GLN A 46 27.43 13.15 -7.00
N GLN A 47 26.91 11.99 -7.43
CA GLN A 47 25.69 11.94 -8.25
C GLN A 47 24.44 12.30 -7.44
N VAL A 48 24.34 11.85 -6.19
CA VAL A 48 23.27 12.23 -5.26
C VAL A 48 23.35 13.72 -4.92
N ASP A 49 24.54 14.25 -4.63
CA ASP A 49 24.73 15.69 -4.40
C ASP A 49 24.29 16.53 -5.60
N ALA A 50 24.66 16.09 -6.80
CA ALA A 50 24.26 16.75 -8.05
C ALA A 50 22.74 16.74 -8.23
N ALA A 51 22.08 15.59 -8.00
CA ALA A 51 20.63 15.47 -8.09
C ALA A 51 19.91 16.37 -7.07
N VAL A 52 20.39 16.41 -5.82
CA VAL A 52 19.79 17.27 -4.77
C VAL A 52 20.03 18.75 -5.04
N ALA A 53 21.18 19.11 -5.62
CA ALA A 53 21.49 20.49 -5.99
C ALA A 53 20.54 21.07 -7.06
N GLU A 54 19.83 20.23 -7.81
CA GLU A 54 18.79 20.64 -8.77
C GLU A 54 17.49 21.11 -8.10
N LYS A 55 17.31 20.85 -6.79
CA LYS A 55 16.18 21.34 -5.97
C LYS A 55 14.80 20.88 -6.46
N PHE A 56 14.66 19.59 -6.74
CA PHE A 56 13.35 18.97 -6.99
C PHE A 56 12.40 19.13 -5.80
N ASP A 57 11.09 19.14 -6.07
CA ASP A 57 10.05 19.26 -5.04
C ASP A 57 9.96 18.00 -4.18
N PHE A 58 10.28 16.84 -4.76
CA PHE A 58 10.14 15.53 -4.13
C PHE A 58 11.05 14.48 -4.80
N TYR A 59 11.32 13.38 -4.11
CA TYR A 59 12.19 12.30 -4.59
C TYR A 59 11.51 10.92 -4.45
N ILE A 60 11.84 10.00 -5.34
CA ILE A 60 11.46 8.57 -5.24
C ILE A 60 12.75 7.76 -5.29
N ASN A 61 12.98 6.92 -4.29
CA ASN A 61 14.15 6.08 -4.21
C ASN A 61 13.85 4.64 -4.65
N PHE A 62 14.37 4.27 -5.83
CA PHE A 62 14.41 2.89 -6.35
C PHE A 62 15.85 2.32 -6.37
N MET A 63 16.80 2.97 -5.70
CA MET A 63 18.11 2.38 -5.46
C MET A 63 17.97 1.15 -4.57
N TRP A 64 18.64 0.06 -4.94
CA TRP A 64 18.58 -1.20 -4.22
C TRP A 64 19.97 -1.81 -4.06
N GLY A 65 20.09 -2.77 -3.16
CA GLY A 65 21.30 -3.56 -2.97
C GLY A 65 21.92 -3.38 -1.59
N GLN A 66 22.71 -4.37 -1.23
CA GLN A 66 23.46 -4.49 0.02
C GLN A 66 24.93 -4.12 -0.21
N PRO A 67 25.76 -4.07 0.85
CA PRO A 67 27.19 -3.80 0.70
C PRO A 67 27.89 -4.78 -0.26
N GLU A 68 27.41 -6.02 -0.33
CA GLU A 68 27.95 -7.10 -1.18
C GLU A 68 27.63 -6.91 -2.68
N ASP A 69 26.55 -6.21 -3.01
CA ASP A 69 26.06 -6.06 -4.39
C ASP A 69 26.86 -5.04 -5.20
N GLU A 70 26.79 -5.08 -6.53
CA GLU A 70 27.56 -4.17 -7.40
C GLU A 70 26.89 -2.81 -7.63
N VAL A 71 25.67 -2.65 -7.14
CA VAL A 71 24.79 -1.50 -7.39
C VAL A 71 24.77 -0.50 -6.24
N ALA A 72 24.39 0.75 -6.54
CA ALA A 72 24.15 1.76 -5.51
C ALA A 72 22.90 1.37 -4.70
N GLY A 73 23.11 0.92 -3.47
CA GLY A 73 22.04 0.42 -2.60
C GLY A 73 22.04 1.09 -1.24
N VAL A 74 22.21 0.29 -0.18
CA VAL A 74 22.05 0.74 1.21
C VAL A 74 22.93 1.94 1.57
N GLU A 75 24.22 1.94 1.22
CA GLU A 75 25.14 3.03 1.56
C GLU A 75 24.80 4.34 0.83
N ALA A 76 24.37 4.23 -0.42
CA ALA A 76 23.90 5.38 -1.21
C ALA A 76 22.59 5.94 -0.64
N THR A 77 21.69 5.04 -0.21
CA THR A 77 20.42 5.40 0.43
C THR A 77 20.64 6.08 1.78
N GLU A 78 21.55 5.59 2.62
CA GLU A 78 21.91 6.24 3.89
C GLU A 78 22.48 7.64 3.67
N TYR A 79 23.34 7.80 2.67
CA TYR A 79 23.86 9.10 2.32
C TYR A 79 22.74 10.05 1.86
N PHE A 80 21.87 9.56 0.97
CA PHE A 80 20.71 10.32 0.49
C PHE A 80 19.77 10.74 1.62
N GLU A 81 19.44 9.84 2.54
CA GLU A 81 18.62 10.12 3.73
C GLU A 81 19.24 11.23 4.60
N SER A 82 20.58 11.28 4.71
CA SER A 82 21.29 12.31 5.49
C SER A 82 21.12 13.74 4.94
N LEU A 83 20.72 13.88 3.67
CA LEU A 83 20.48 15.17 3.03
C LEU A 83 19.10 15.76 3.39
N ASN A 84 18.24 15.01 4.08
CA ASN A 84 16.97 15.46 4.63
C ASN A 84 16.03 16.11 3.60
N VAL A 85 15.97 15.53 2.40
CA VAL A 85 15.00 15.89 1.35
C VAL A 85 13.78 14.96 1.40
N PRO A 86 12.59 15.42 0.97
CA PRO A 86 11.38 14.61 1.07
C PRO A 86 11.33 13.50 0.02
N PHE A 87 11.11 12.25 0.44
CA PHE A 87 11.10 11.12 -0.47
C PHE A 87 10.20 9.96 -0.04
N ILE A 88 9.80 9.13 -1.01
CA ILE A 88 9.20 7.80 -0.82
C ILE A 88 10.07 6.72 -1.46
N GLY A 89 9.72 5.45 -1.22
CA GLY A 89 10.42 4.29 -1.76
C GLY A 89 11.33 3.64 -0.72
N LEU A 90 12.41 3.03 -1.18
CA LEU A 90 13.28 2.21 -0.35
C LEU A 90 14.02 3.04 0.70
N GLN A 91 13.98 2.58 1.94
CA GLN A 91 14.73 3.15 3.06
C GLN A 91 15.93 2.28 3.41
N SER A 92 17.01 2.90 3.88
CA SER A 92 18.24 2.20 4.24
C SER A 92 18.01 1.13 5.30
N ARG A 93 17.23 1.44 6.34
CA ARG A 93 16.91 0.49 7.43
C ARG A 93 16.16 -0.76 6.95
N ILE A 94 15.39 -0.64 5.86
CA ILE A 94 14.68 -1.76 5.25
C ILE A 94 15.65 -2.53 4.37
N LEU A 95 16.43 -1.82 3.55
CA LEU A 95 17.47 -2.42 2.73
C LEU A 95 18.45 -3.23 3.57
N ARG A 96 18.82 -2.80 4.78
CA ARG A 96 19.73 -3.56 5.68
C ARG A 96 19.20 -4.92 6.13
N LYS A 97 17.89 -5.16 6.05
CA LYS A 97 17.29 -6.40 6.53
C LYS A 97 17.69 -7.58 5.64
N SER A 98 17.93 -8.70 6.29
CA SER A 98 18.10 -10.01 5.70
C SER A 98 16.79 -10.81 5.79
N LYS A 99 16.72 -11.91 5.05
CA LYS A 99 15.62 -12.89 5.18
C LYS A 99 15.56 -13.47 6.61
N THR A 100 16.70 -13.57 7.30
CA THR A 100 16.78 -14.08 8.68
C THR A 100 16.09 -13.15 9.67
N ASP A 101 16.14 -11.82 9.47
CA ASP A 101 15.50 -10.85 10.37
C ASP A 101 13.97 -11.07 10.44
N LEU A 102 13.33 -11.33 9.29
CA LEU A 102 11.91 -11.69 9.22
C LEU A 102 11.65 -12.97 10.03
N TYR A 103 12.43 -14.01 9.79
CA TYR A 103 12.20 -15.32 10.40
C TYR A 103 12.38 -15.28 11.92
N ASP A 104 13.39 -14.58 12.40
CA ASP A 104 13.67 -14.46 13.83
C ASP A 104 12.62 -13.60 14.54
N ALA A 105 12.20 -12.50 13.91
CA ALA A 105 11.10 -11.68 14.41
C ALA A 105 9.78 -12.48 14.48
N ALA A 106 9.48 -13.28 13.44
CA ALA A 106 8.29 -14.11 13.38
C ALA A 106 8.30 -15.20 14.45
N ARG A 107 9.42 -15.92 14.63
CA ARG A 107 9.57 -16.93 15.68
C ARG A 107 9.46 -16.33 17.08
N LYS A 108 10.07 -15.15 17.30
CA LYS A 108 9.99 -14.43 18.57
C LYS A 108 8.56 -14.00 18.91
N LYS A 109 7.79 -13.58 17.91
CA LYS A 109 6.37 -13.22 18.08
C LYS A 109 5.45 -14.45 18.16
N GLY A 110 5.83 -15.56 17.53
CA GLY A 110 5.02 -16.76 17.35
C GLY A 110 4.19 -16.78 16.07
N SER A 111 4.30 -15.74 15.23
CA SER A 111 3.58 -15.58 13.97
C SER A 111 4.23 -14.49 13.09
N PRO A 112 4.06 -14.50 11.76
CA PRO A 112 3.38 -15.54 10.99
C PRO A 112 4.20 -16.84 10.94
N PRO A 113 3.62 -17.99 10.51
CA PRO A 113 4.40 -19.20 10.30
C PRO A 113 5.51 -18.97 9.27
N VAL A 114 6.73 -19.34 9.63
CA VAL A 114 7.94 -19.27 8.78
C VAL A 114 8.61 -20.65 8.73
N PRO A 115 9.48 -20.91 7.74
CA PRO A 115 10.15 -22.21 7.62
C PRO A 115 10.94 -22.58 8.88
N SER A 116 10.98 -23.88 9.20
CA SER A 116 11.82 -24.37 10.30
C SER A 116 13.29 -24.04 10.04
N ALA A 117 14.00 -23.58 11.08
CA ALA A 117 15.44 -23.37 11.05
C ALA A 117 16.24 -24.66 11.30
N ASP A 118 15.57 -25.80 11.52
CA ASP A 118 16.23 -27.07 11.73
C ASP A 118 16.87 -27.54 10.40
N PRO A 119 18.21 -27.67 10.33
CA PRO A 119 18.90 -28.05 9.09
C PRO A 119 18.77 -29.55 8.74
N HIS A 120 18.02 -30.33 9.52
CA HIS A 120 17.85 -31.78 9.33
C HIS A 120 16.42 -32.19 8.96
N VAL A 121 15.50 -31.23 8.78
CA VAL A 121 14.10 -31.47 8.37
C VAL A 121 13.96 -31.60 6.85
N PHE A 122 14.69 -32.55 6.27
CA PHE A 122 14.74 -32.72 4.82
C PHE A 122 13.34 -32.85 4.17
N PRO A 123 13.12 -32.23 2.98
CA PRO A 123 14.10 -31.44 2.24
C PRO A 123 14.34 -30.07 2.87
N VAL A 124 15.60 -29.63 2.81
CA VAL A 124 16.03 -28.27 3.19
C VAL A 124 16.40 -27.47 1.96
N ILE A 125 16.37 -26.15 2.05
CA ILE A 125 16.89 -25.24 1.04
C ILE A 125 18.09 -24.48 1.58
N VAL A 126 19.15 -24.41 0.77
CA VAL A 126 20.36 -23.61 1.03
C VAL A 126 20.32 -22.37 0.14
N LYS A 127 20.36 -21.18 0.74
CA LYS A 127 20.22 -19.91 0.03
C LYS A 127 20.97 -18.77 0.72
N ALA A 128 21.18 -17.67 0.01
CA ALA A 128 21.78 -16.48 0.58
C ALA A 128 20.77 -15.75 1.49
N ALA A 129 21.23 -15.24 2.63
CA ALA A 129 20.40 -14.45 3.53
C ALA A 129 20.08 -13.06 2.96
N ARG A 130 21.04 -12.53 2.19
CA ARG A 130 21.00 -11.23 1.50
C ARG A 130 21.26 -11.50 0.02
N SER A 131 20.22 -11.36 -0.79
CA SER A 131 20.24 -11.53 -2.24
C SER A 131 18.87 -11.13 -2.79
N CYS A 132 18.82 -10.79 -4.07
CA CYS A 132 17.61 -10.43 -4.80
C CYS A 132 17.34 -11.41 -5.95
N ALA A 133 16.13 -11.36 -6.52
CA ALA A 133 15.78 -12.01 -7.79
C ALA A 133 16.16 -13.50 -7.91
N SER A 134 16.17 -14.24 -6.79
CA SER A 134 16.60 -15.64 -6.75
C SER A 134 18.04 -15.87 -7.25
N GLN A 135 18.89 -14.84 -7.22
CA GLN A 135 20.31 -14.99 -7.54
C GLN A 135 20.93 -16.05 -6.61
N PHE A 136 21.69 -16.98 -7.22
CA PHE A 136 22.28 -18.17 -6.61
C PHE A 136 21.32 -19.36 -6.35
N LEU A 137 20.04 -19.25 -6.68
CA LEU A 137 19.10 -20.38 -6.56
C LEU A 137 19.03 -21.21 -7.84
N SER A 138 19.16 -22.52 -7.68
CA SER A 138 18.98 -23.54 -8.72
C SER A 138 18.35 -24.79 -8.11
N ASP A 139 18.02 -25.80 -8.90
CA ASP A 139 17.47 -27.06 -8.37
C ASP A 139 18.35 -27.72 -7.31
N LYS A 140 19.67 -27.49 -7.37
CA LYS A 140 20.64 -27.99 -6.37
C LYS A 140 20.59 -27.25 -5.03
N SER A 141 19.84 -26.16 -4.94
CA SER A 141 19.61 -25.45 -3.68
C SER A 141 18.66 -26.23 -2.77
N ILE A 142 17.79 -27.08 -3.33
CA ILE A 142 16.96 -28.02 -2.56
C ILE A 142 17.77 -29.29 -2.33
N CYS A 143 17.89 -29.67 -1.06
CA CYS A 143 18.68 -30.80 -0.62
C CYS A 143 17.77 -31.79 0.10
N PHE A 144 17.82 -33.04 -0.30
CA PHE A 144 17.08 -34.16 0.28
C PHE A 144 17.95 -35.00 1.24
N THR A 145 19.27 -34.84 1.18
CA THR A 145 20.21 -35.49 2.11
C THR A 145 21.20 -34.50 2.71
N ALA A 146 21.88 -34.94 3.77
CA ALA A 146 22.93 -34.15 4.42
C ALA A 146 24.11 -33.88 3.49
N GLU A 147 24.48 -34.84 2.65
CA GLU A 147 25.56 -34.70 1.67
C GLU A 147 25.23 -33.64 0.62
N GLU A 148 23.98 -33.62 0.12
CA GLU A 148 23.52 -32.59 -0.81
C GLU A 148 23.53 -31.21 -0.15
N ARG A 149 23.04 -31.12 1.10
CA ARG A 149 23.05 -29.86 1.88
C ARG A 149 24.46 -29.33 2.07
N ASP A 150 25.39 -30.17 2.51
CA ASP A 150 26.76 -29.76 2.80
C ASP A 150 27.49 -29.35 1.50
N ALA A 151 27.20 -30.02 0.38
CA ALA A 151 27.69 -29.63 -0.94
C ALA A 151 27.10 -28.28 -1.41
N ALA A 152 25.81 -28.05 -1.19
CA ALA A 152 25.14 -26.78 -1.51
C ALA A 152 25.67 -25.61 -0.66
N ILE A 153 25.95 -25.84 0.63
CA ILE A 153 26.60 -24.86 1.53
C ILE A 153 27.98 -24.49 0.98
N ALA A 154 28.82 -25.46 0.64
CA ALA A 154 30.15 -25.19 0.10
C ALA A 154 30.07 -24.45 -1.25
N ASN A 155 29.08 -24.77 -2.08
CA ASN A 155 28.87 -24.09 -3.35
C ASN A 155 28.46 -22.62 -3.17
N ILE A 156 27.46 -22.35 -2.33
CA ILE A 156 26.99 -20.98 -2.12
C ILE A 156 28.04 -20.13 -1.40
N ASP A 157 28.78 -20.71 -0.43
CA ASP A 157 29.89 -20.01 0.22
C ASP A 157 30.89 -19.47 -0.80
N ARG A 158 31.29 -20.31 -1.76
CA ARG A 158 32.19 -19.91 -2.86
C ARG A 158 31.59 -18.80 -3.73
N GLN A 159 30.30 -18.88 -4.02
CA GLN A 159 29.60 -17.88 -4.84
C GLN A 159 29.49 -16.52 -4.15
N LEU A 160 29.41 -16.49 -2.81
CA LEU A 160 29.29 -15.26 -2.01
C LEU A 160 30.63 -14.56 -1.73
N GLN A 161 31.78 -15.26 -1.85
CA GLN A 161 33.11 -14.70 -1.58
C GLN A 161 33.39 -13.34 -2.29
N PRO A 162 33.08 -13.16 -3.59
CA PRO A 162 33.33 -11.88 -4.27
C PRO A 162 32.53 -10.72 -3.67
N GLY A 163 31.28 -10.98 -3.25
CA GLY A 163 30.42 -9.99 -2.59
C GLY A 163 30.95 -9.61 -1.21
N ARG A 164 31.41 -10.60 -0.43
CA ARG A 164 32.03 -10.36 0.89
C ARG A 164 33.30 -9.50 0.79
N LEU A 165 34.14 -9.73 -0.22
CA LEU A 165 35.31 -8.88 -0.49
C LEU A 165 34.88 -7.43 -0.76
N ARG A 166 33.83 -7.26 -1.58
CA ARG A 166 33.30 -5.93 -1.93
C ARG A 166 32.76 -5.19 -0.71
N ALA A 167 32.00 -5.86 0.15
CA ALA A 167 31.48 -5.27 1.38
C ALA A 167 32.59 -4.75 2.32
N LEU A 168 33.79 -5.35 2.26
CA LEU A 168 34.98 -4.89 2.99
C LEU A 168 35.81 -3.83 2.24
N GLY A 169 35.37 -3.39 1.06
CA GLY A 169 36.09 -2.43 0.22
C GLY A 169 37.27 -3.01 -0.55
N TYR A 170 37.36 -4.33 -0.71
CA TYR A 170 38.40 -4.99 -1.49
C TYR A 170 37.96 -5.31 -2.92
N PRO A 171 38.89 -5.43 -3.89
CA PRO A 171 38.57 -5.92 -5.22
C PRO A 171 37.98 -7.34 -5.16
N PRO A 172 36.91 -7.67 -5.92
CA PRO A 172 36.26 -8.99 -5.86
C PRO A 172 37.16 -10.17 -6.26
N THR A 173 38.28 -9.88 -6.92
CA THR A 173 39.27 -10.86 -7.38
C THR A 173 40.49 -10.98 -6.45
N ASP A 174 40.54 -10.22 -5.36
CA ASP A 174 41.68 -10.20 -4.44
C ASP A 174 41.72 -11.46 -3.57
N LYS A 175 42.49 -12.45 -4.04
CA LYS A 175 42.73 -13.71 -3.32
C LYS A 175 43.73 -13.57 -2.16
N SER A 176 44.34 -12.40 -1.97
CA SER A 176 45.40 -12.19 -0.96
C SER A 176 44.86 -11.91 0.46
N LYS A 177 43.56 -11.60 0.57
CA LYS A 177 42.85 -11.37 1.84
C LYS A 177 41.49 -12.07 1.83
N PRO A 178 41.39 -13.37 2.16
CA PRO A 178 40.09 -14.03 2.19
C PRO A 178 39.20 -13.38 3.26
N PRO A 179 37.98 -12.91 2.91
CA PRO A 179 37.01 -12.44 3.88
C PRO A 179 36.46 -13.67 4.59
N THR A 180 36.92 -13.91 5.82
CA THR A 180 36.85 -15.22 6.49
C THR A 180 37.59 -16.33 5.72
N PRO A 181 38.28 -17.29 6.38
CA PRO A 181 38.81 -18.46 5.67
C PRO A 181 37.66 -19.14 4.92
N PRO A 182 37.78 -19.46 3.62
CA PRO A 182 36.75 -20.24 2.91
C PRO A 182 36.45 -21.50 3.73
N LEU A 183 35.19 -21.93 3.79
CA LEU A 183 34.80 -23.14 4.53
C LEU A 183 35.57 -24.39 4.05
N GLU A 184 36.20 -24.32 2.89
CA GLU A 184 37.13 -25.32 2.34
C GLU A 184 38.41 -25.53 3.21
N MET A 185 38.81 -24.58 4.07
CA MET A 185 39.99 -24.72 4.94
C MET A 185 39.68 -25.31 6.34
N LYS A 186 38.41 -25.21 6.76
CA LYS A 186 37.83 -25.83 7.96
C LYS A 186 36.30 -25.79 7.75
N PRO A 187 35.61 -26.93 7.56
CA PRO A 187 34.17 -26.89 7.34
C PRO A 187 33.52 -26.28 8.58
N ALA A 188 32.85 -25.14 8.42
CA ALA A 188 31.87 -24.73 9.42
C ALA A 188 30.86 -25.87 9.52
N THR A 189 30.55 -26.29 10.73
CA THR A 189 29.40 -27.16 10.91
C THR A 189 28.15 -26.42 10.42
N VAL A 190 27.08 -27.13 10.08
CA VAL A 190 25.79 -26.49 9.74
C VAL A 190 25.25 -25.54 10.83
N TYR A 191 25.85 -25.56 12.02
CA TYR A 191 25.54 -24.70 13.16
C TYR A 191 26.44 -23.47 13.30
N ASP A 192 27.48 -23.32 12.46
CA ASP A 192 28.49 -22.25 12.52
C ASP A 192 28.64 -21.56 11.16
N LEU A 193 27.54 -21.45 10.43
CA LEU A 193 27.52 -20.84 9.11
C LEU A 193 27.67 -19.32 9.20
N PRO A 194 28.32 -18.68 8.21
CA PRO A 194 28.25 -17.23 8.01
C PRO A 194 26.80 -16.72 8.01
N ASP A 195 26.59 -15.50 8.50
CA ASP A 195 25.25 -14.89 8.65
C ASP A 195 24.55 -14.60 7.31
N ASP A 196 25.30 -14.66 6.20
CA ASP A 196 24.82 -14.49 4.83
C ASP A 196 24.41 -15.81 4.14
N ILE A 197 24.47 -16.95 4.84
CA ILE A 197 23.97 -18.26 4.36
C ILE A 197 22.83 -18.75 5.26
N ILE A 198 21.73 -19.16 4.63
CA ILE A 198 20.57 -19.75 5.31
C ILE A 198 20.42 -21.22 4.89
N VAL A 199 20.23 -22.07 5.90
CA VAL A 199 19.74 -23.44 5.74
C VAL A 199 18.43 -23.55 6.52
N GLN A 200 17.36 -23.95 5.85
CA GLN A 200 16.03 -24.02 6.44
C GLN A 200 15.18 -25.09 5.75
N GLU A 201 14.05 -25.46 6.35
CA GLU A 201 13.02 -26.27 5.70
C GLU A 201 12.67 -25.71 4.32
N PHE A 202 12.71 -26.57 3.30
CA PHE A 202 12.08 -26.26 2.03
C PHE A 202 10.58 -26.52 2.16
N ILE A 203 9.76 -25.54 1.76
CA ILE A 203 8.31 -25.67 1.81
C ILE A 203 7.81 -26.18 0.45
N PRO A 204 7.45 -27.47 0.30
CA PRO A 204 6.81 -27.94 -0.92
C PRO A 204 5.39 -27.37 -1.00
N GLY A 205 4.95 -26.96 -2.17
CA GLY A 205 3.62 -26.36 -2.31
C GLY A 205 3.45 -25.41 -3.48
N VAL A 206 2.49 -24.52 -3.30
CA VAL A 206 2.08 -23.51 -4.30
C VAL A 206 2.51 -22.13 -3.82
N ASP A 207 3.08 -21.33 -4.72
CA ASP A 207 3.53 -19.96 -4.47
C ASP A 207 2.42 -18.94 -4.71
N TYR A 208 2.26 -18.06 -3.72
CA TYR A 208 1.41 -16.88 -3.77
C TYR A 208 2.24 -15.63 -3.45
N SER A 209 1.84 -14.49 -4.00
CA SER A 209 2.38 -13.18 -3.66
C SER A 209 1.26 -12.25 -3.22
N VAL A 210 1.55 -11.34 -2.29
CA VAL A 210 0.59 -10.34 -1.84
C VAL A 210 1.29 -9.01 -1.69
N VAL A 211 0.93 -8.03 -2.53
CA VAL A 211 1.39 -6.64 -2.37
C VAL A 211 0.68 -5.99 -1.19
N VAL A 212 1.45 -5.34 -0.33
CA VAL A 212 0.99 -4.57 0.82
C VAL A 212 1.40 -3.12 0.63
N ILE A 213 0.45 -2.19 0.73
CA ILE A 213 0.69 -0.74 0.62
C ILE A 213 0.30 -0.10 1.95
N GLU A 214 1.08 0.85 2.43
CA GLU A 214 0.74 1.65 3.60
C GLU A 214 -0.21 2.79 3.21
N PHE A 215 -1.42 2.77 3.78
CA PHE A 215 -2.39 3.85 3.73
C PHE A 215 -2.27 4.65 5.03
N GLY A 216 -1.56 5.78 4.98
CA GLY A 216 -1.11 6.51 6.14
C GLY A 216 -0.15 5.67 6.98
N LYS A 217 -0.66 5.16 8.10
CA LYS A 217 0.06 4.27 9.01
C LYS A 217 -0.45 2.82 8.98
N THR A 218 -1.46 2.55 8.15
CA THR A 218 -2.15 1.27 8.12
C THR A 218 -1.70 0.46 6.91
N PRO A 219 -1.01 -0.68 7.09
CA PRO A 219 -0.71 -1.58 5.99
C PRO A 219 -1.98 -2.26 5.49
N ILE A 220 -2.19 -2.23 4.17
CA ILE A 220 -3.33 -2.83 3.50
C ILE A 220 -2.82 -3.77 2.43
N ALA A 221 -3.19 -5.05 2.55
CA ALA A 221 -2.94 -6.03 1.52
C ALA A 221 -3.90 -5.80 0.34
N LEU A 222 -3.34 -5.84 -0.87
CA LEU A 222 -4.06 -5.92 -2.12
C LEU A 222 -4.52 -7.36 -2.37
N ASN A 223 -5.15 -7.63 -3.51
CA ASN A 223 -5.55 -9.00 -3.85
C ASN A 223 -4.31 -9.91 -3.91
N PRO A 224 -4.36 -11.11 -3.32
CA PRO A 224 -3.32 -12.11 -3.52
C PRO A 224 -3.24 -12.53 -4.98
N THR A 225 -2.04 -12.90 -5.40
CA THR A 225 -1.77 -13.54 -6.69
C THR A 225 -1.20 -14.93 -6.48
N ILE A 226 -1.39 -15.80 -7.48
CA ILE A 226 -0.78 -17.12 -7.59
C ILE A 226 0.17 -17.12 -8.78
N TYR A 227 1.37 -17.68 -8.61
CA TYR A 227 2.33 -17.82 -9.70
C TYR A 227 1.95 -18.95 -10.65
N ASN A 228 1.89 -18.64 -11.94
CA ASN A 228 1.74 -19.60 -13.03
C ASN A 228 3.13 -19.89 -13.61
N TYR A 229 3.65 -21.06 -13.32
CA TYR A 229 4.96 -21.50 -13.79
C TYR A 229 4.97 -21.79 -15.31
N PRO A 230 6.15 -21.71 -15.96
CA PRO A 230 6.32 -22.13 -17.36
C PRO A 230 5.77 -23.53 -17.63
N SER A 231 5.25 -23.73 -18.85
CA SER A 231 4.64 -25.00 -19.27
C SER A 231 5.61 -26.19 -19.30
N THR A 232 6.91 -25.90 -19.34
CA THR A 232 8.00 -26.87 -19.22
C THR A 232 8.13 -27.45 -17.81
N GLU A 233 7.63 -26.74 -16.79
CA GLU A 233 7.63 -27.21 -15.41
C GLU A 233 6.48 -28.19 -15.16
N ASP A 234 6.77 -29.32 -14.52
CA ASP A 234 5.72 -30.27 -14.12
C ASP A 234 4.78 -29.63 -13.08
N ALA A 235 3.52 -29.42 -13.46
CA ALA A 235 2.49 -28.85 -12.60
C ALA A 235 2.23 -29.66 -11.33
N ASN A 236 2.54 -30.96 -11.33
CA ASN A 236 2.39 -31.83 -10.17
C ASN A 236 3.64 -31.86 -9.28
N ASN A 237 4.76 -31.27 -9.72
CA ASN A 237 5.98 -31.21 -8.94
C ASN A 237 5.85 -30.18 -7.81
N LYS A 238 5.46 -30.65 -6.63
CA LYS A 238 5.38 -29.82 -5.41
C LYS A 238 6.73 -29.24 -4.96
N TYR A 239 7.85 -29.66 -5.55
CA TYR A 239 9.19 -29.15 -5.25
C TYR A 239 9.66 -28.05 -6.20
N ARG A 240 8.87 -27.66 -7.20
CA ARG A 240 9.19 -26.50 -8.04
C ARG A 240 9.22 -25.22 -7.21
N PHE A 241 10.06 -24.28 -7.61
CA PHE A 241 10.19 -22.97 -6.97
C PHE A 241 10.80 -21.95 -7.92
N LEU A 242 10.69 -20.68 -7.58
CA LEU A 242 11.20 -19.57 -8.39
C LEU A 242 12.75 -19.53 -8.33
N THR A 243 13.40 -20.35 -9.14
CA THR A 243 14.83 -20.21 -9.47
C THR A 243 15.07 -18.95 -10.29
N PHE A 244 16.33 -18.54 -10.48
CA PHE A 244 16.65 -17.39 -11.33
C PHE A 244 16.10 -17.56 -12.75
N ASP A 245 16.33 -18.73 -13.36
CA ASP A 245 15.90 -19.02 -14.73
C ASP A 245 14.37 -19.03 -14.86
N ILE A 246 13.65 -19.58 -13.87
CA ILE A 246 12.18 -19.55 -13.86
C ILE A 246 11.66 -18.12 -13.68
N LYS A 247 12.27 -17.35 -12.78
CA LYS A 247 11.84 -15.97 -12.45
C LYS A 247 11.85 -15.04 -13.66
N PHE A 248 12.81 -15.24 -14.57
CA PHE A 248 12.93 -14.46 -15.81
C PHE A 248 12.49 -15.22 -17.06
N HIS A 249 11.79 -16.34 -16.88
CA HIS A 249 11.23 -17.08 -18.00
C HIS A 249 10.05 -16.31 -18.62
N PRO A 250 9.95 -16.15 -19.96
CA PRO A 250 8.88 -15.38 -20.59
C PRO A 250 7.45 -15.89 -20.35
N GLU A 251 7.30 -17.18 -20.00
CA GLU A 251 5.99 -17.77 -19.67
C GLU A 251 5.57 -17.60 -18.21
N LEU A 252 6.48 -17.16 -17.32
CA LEU A 252 6.11 -16.92 -15.92
C LEU A 252 5.09 -15.77 -15.87
N SER A 253 4.00 -16.00 -15.14
CA SER A 253 2.97 -14.98 -14.96
C SER A 253 2.29 -15.13 -13.61
N GLU A 254 1.42 -14.18 -13.27
CA GLU A 254 0.59 -14.23 -12.08
C GLU A 254 -0.89 -14.11 -12.42
N SER A 255 -1.72 -14.82 -11.66
CA SER A 255 -3.19 -14.71 -11.71
C SER A 255 -3.71 -14.19 -10.39
N LEU A 256 -4.73 -13.33 -10.42
CA LEU A 256 -5.41 -12.91 -9.20
C LEU A 256 -6.16 -14.07 -8.55
N VAL A 257 -6.05 -14.16 -7.22
CA VAL A 257 -6.97 -14.93 -6.40
C VAL A 257 -8.23 -14.10 -6.20
N ASN A 258 -9.37 -14.57 -6.71
CA ASN A 258 -10.65 -13.89 -6.50
C ASN A 258 -11.25 -14.31 -5.16
N ARG A 259 -11.67 -13.31 -4.37
CA ARG A 259 -12.33 -13.57 -3.08
C ARG A 259 -13.64 -14.32 -3.21
N ASP A 260 -14.38 -14.14 -4.31
CA ASP A 260 -15.67 -14.81 -4.52
C ASP A 260 -15.51 -16.32 -4.81
N ASP A 261 -14.35 -16.73 -5.33
CA ASP A 261 -14.03 -18.13 -5.63
C ASP A 261 -13.57 -18.88 -4.37
N ASP A 262 -12.68 -18.28 -3.58
CA ASP A 262 -12.22 -18.82 -2.28
C ASP A 262 -11.97 -17.70 -1.25
N PRO A 263 -13.00 -17.30 -0.48
CA PRO A 263 -12.87 -16.22 0.48
C PRO A 263 -11.98 -16.58 1.67
N GLN A 264 -11.86 -17.87 2.01
CA GLN A 264 -11.04 -18.31 3.14
C GLN A 264 -9.56 -18.21 2.80
N LEU A 265 -9.17 -18.68 1.61
CA LEU A 265 -7.81 -18.54 1.09
C LEU A 265 -7.43 -17.07 0.95
N PHE A 266 -8.31 -16.27 0.33
CA PHE A 266 -8.09 -14.84 0.11
C PHE A 266 -7.85 -14.09 1.43
N ASP A 267 -8.77 -14.22 2.39
CA ASP A 267 -8.70 -13.51 3.68
C ASP A 267 -7.48 -13.99 4.51
N MET A 268 -7.13 -15.28 4.43
CA MET A 268 -5.94 -15.84 5.08
C MET A 268 -4.64 -15.25 4.52
N LEU A 269 -4.49 -15.21 3.19
CA LEU A 269 -3.30 -14.67 2.53
C LEU A 269 -3.10 -13.18 2.84
N GLN A 270 -4.17 -12.37 2.74
CA GLN A 270 -4.10 -10.94 3.08
C GLN A 270 -3.70 -10.71 4.54
N LYS A 271 -4.30 -11.46 5.47
CA LYS A 271 -3.98 -11.36 6.90
C LYS A 271 -2.51 -11.70 7.17
N LEU A 272 -2.00 -12.79 6.58
CA LEU A 272 -0.62 -13.20 6.75
C LEU A 272 0.36 -12.20 6.14
N ALA A 273 0.03 -11.63 4.99
CA ALA A 273 0.86 -10.60 4.34
C ALA A 273 0.98 -9.34 5.21
N VAL A 274 -0.14 -8.82 5.72
CA VAL A 274 -0.13 -7.68 6.64
C VAL A 274 0.67 -8.00 7.90
N GLU A 275 0.50 -9.21 8.46
CA GLU A 275 1.25 -9.63 9.63
C GLU A 275 2.76 -9.72 9.38
N ALA A 276 3.18 -10.34 8.26
CA ALA A 276 4.57 -10.45 7.85
C ALA A 276 5.19 -9.06 7.63
N PHE A 277 4.48 -8.16 6.96
CA PHE A 277 4.90 -6.78 6.72
C PHE A 277 5.18 -6.03 8.04
N GLN A 278 4.28 -6.20 9.03
CA GLN A 278 4.44 -5.61 10.36
C GLN A 278 5.60 -6.25 11.14
N VAL A 279 5.70 -7.58 11.13
CA VAL A 279 6.76 -8.32 11.84
C VAL A 279 8.14 -8.03 11.29
N ASN A 280 8.25 -7.85 9.97
CA ASN A 280 9.50 -7.46 9.32
C ASN A 280 9.84 -5.97 9.52
N ASP A 281 9.00 -5.20 10.24
CA ASP A 281 9.18 -3.78 10.51
C ASP A 281 9.33 -2.95 9.22
N MET A 282 8.40 -3.16 8.28
CA MET A 282 8.36 -2.43 7.01
C MET A 282 7.72 -1.04 7.12
N ALA A 283 7.17 -0.68 8.28
CA ALA A 283 6.39 0.53 8.45
C ALA A 283 7.18 1.80 8.10
N GLY A 284 6.64 2.67 7.25
CA GLY A 284 7.31 3.83 6.67
C GLY A 284 7.98 3.55 5.31
N GLY A 285 8.11 2.28 4.90
CA GLY A 285 8.67 1.86 3.61
C GLY A 285 7.73 2.02 2.41
N SER A 286 6.52 2.55 2.61
CA SER A 286 5.49 2.77 1.59
C SER A 286 4.78 1.49 1.14
N TRP A 287 5.52 0.43 0.81
CA TRP A 287 4.97 -0.85 0.34
C TRP A 287 5.98 -2.01 0.42
N GLY A 288 5.53 -3.19 0.00
CA GLY A 288 6.33 -4.39 -0.25
C GLY A 288 5.43 -5.53 -0.72
N ASN A 289 5.98 -6.61 -1.28
CA ASN A 289 5.24 -7.83 -1.53
C ASN A 289 5.67 -8.94 -0.57
N VAL A 290 4.73 -9.80 -0.19
CA VAL A 290 4.96 -10.92 0.72
C VAL A 290 4.73 -12.21 -0.05
N ASP A 291 5.77 -13.03 -0.13
CA ASP A 291 5.71 -14.34 -0.78
C ASP A 291 5.33 -15.40 0.25
N ILE A 292 4.28 -16.17 -0.08
CA ILE A 292 3.67 -17.17 0.78
C ILE A 292 3.61 -18.49 0.03
N ARG A 293 4.05 -19.57 0.67
CA ARG A 293 3.86 -20.94 0.16
C ARG A 293 2.81 -21.68 0.95
N ILE A 294 1.87 -22.31 0.25
CA ILE A 294 0.88 -23.19 0.87
C ILE A 294 1.27 -24.64 0.65
N LYS A 295 1.49 -25.37 1.74
CA LYS A 295 1.81 -26.79 1.75
C LYS A 295 0.63 -27.64 1.22
N PRO A 296 0.86 -28.87 0.74
CA PRO A 296 -0.22 -29.78 0.34
C PRO A 296 -1.26 -30.08 1.43
N ASP A 297 -0.92 -29.89 2.70
CA ASP A 297 -1.84 -30.02 3.84
C ASP A 297 -2.64 -28.74 4.14
N GLY A 298 -2.51 -27.72 3.29
CA GLY A 298 -3.20 -26.43 3.40
C GLY A 298 -2.52 -25.40 4.31
N LYS A 299 -1.39 -25.73 4.95
CA LYS A 299 -0.70 -24.79 5.86
C LYS A 299 0.06 -23.72 5.09
N PRO A 300 -0.20 -22.42 5.33
CA PRO A 300 0.56 -21.33 4.73
C PRO A 300 1.85 -21.05 5.51
N ILE A 301 2.93 -20.76 4.79
CA ILE A 301 4.23 -20.39 5.33
C ILE A 301 4.73 -19.15 4.60
N VAL A 302 5.05 -18.09 5.33
CA VAL A 302 5.66 -16.87 4.78
C VAL A 302 7.13 -17.15 4.48
N ILE A 303 7.54 -16.92 3.23
CA ILE A 303 8.90 -17.21 2.77
C ILE A 303 9.74 -15.94 2.69
N GLU A 304 9.15 -14.82 2.29
CA GLU A 304 9.89 -13.58 2.07
C GLU A 304 8.98 -12.35 2.20
N VAL A 305 9.60 -11.21 2.57
CA VAL A 305 9.02 -9.88 2.40
C VAL A 305 10.00 -9.11 1.53
N ASN A 306 9.61 -8.82 0.29
CA ASN A 306 10.41 -8.05 -0.65
C ASN A 306 10.00 -6.56 -0.57
N PRO A 307 10.94 -5.64 -0.26
CA PRO A 307 10.64 -4.23 -0.11
C PRO A 307 10.51 -3.47 -1.43
N MET A 308 10.79 -4.10 -2.56
CA MET A 308 10.70 -3.49 -3.89
C MET A 308 9.91 -4.41 -4.84
N PRO A 309 8.58 -4.30 -4.84
CA PRO A 309 7.76 -4.90 -5.89
C PRO A 309 8.20 -4.41 -7.29
N ALA A 310 7.98 -5.23 -8.31
CA ALA A 310 8.24 -5.00 -9.73
C ALA A 310 7.08 -4.23 -10.38
N VAL A 311 7.03 -2.93 -10.11
CA VAL A 311 5.91 -2.01 -10.41
C VAL A 311 6.43 -0.69 -10.96
N PHE A 312 5.61 0.01 -11.74
CA PHE A 312 6.03 1.08 -12.65
C PHE A 312 7.00 0.62 -13.77
N LEU A 313 7.04 -0.67 -14.04
CA LEU A 313 7.81 -1.27 -15.13
C LEU A 313 7.07 -1.12 -16.46
N PRO A 314 7.72 -1.33 -17.62
CA PRO A 314 7.01 -1.47 -18.88
C PRO A 314 5.96 -2.60 -18.82
N PRO A 315 4.80 -2.50 -19.50
CA PRO A 315 3.75 -3.52 -19.43
C PRO A 315 4.19 -4.94 -19.78
N ASP A 316 5.21 -5.09 -20.62
CA ASP A 316 5.74 -6.39 -21.04
C ASP A 316 6.71 -7.02 -20.01
N PHE A 317 7.04 -6.30 -18.92
CA PHE A 317 8.10 -6.68 -17.97
C PHE A 317 7.62 -6.88 -16.52
N GLY A 318 6.38 -6.51 -16.18
CA GLY A 318 5.90 -6.54 -14.79
C GLY A 318 4.66 -7.42 -14.59
N TYR A 319 4.82 -8.58 -13.96
CA TYR A 319 3.67 -9.41 -13.56
C TYR A 319 2.89 -8.80 -12.38
N GLU A 320 3.57 -8.11 -11.45
CA GLU A 320 2.95 -7.40 -10.33
C GLU A 320 2.19 -6.13 -10.75
N GLU A 321 2.40 -5.62 -11.98
CA GLU A 321 1.57 -4.53 -12.51
C GLU A 321 0.08 -4.94 -12.58
N THR A 322 -0.16 -6.24 -12.83
CA THR A 322 -1.51 -6.84 -12.84
C THR A 322 -2.22 -6.66 -11.52
N VAL A 323 -1.52 -6.76 -10.38
CA VAL A 323 -2.17 -6.56 -9.09
C VAL A 323 -2.57 -5.09 -8.90
N ILE A 324 -1.75 -4.14 -9.33
CA ILE A 324 -2.08 -2.71 -9.23
C ILE A 324 -3.30 -2.37 -10.09
N TRP A 325 -3.29 -2.74 -11.38
CA TRP A 325 -4.41 -2.45 -12.30
C TRP A 325 -5.74 -3.03 -11.83
N ASN A 326 -5.70 -4.22 -11.25
CA ASN A 326 -6.91 -5.00 -11.05
C ASN A 326 -7.42 -5.02 -9.61
N SER A 327 -6.62 -4.60 -8.63
CA SER A 327 -6.99 -4.69 -7.21
C SER A 327 -6.93 -3.37 -6.44
N LEU A 328 -6.23 -2.34 -6.96
CA LEU A 328 -6.21 -1.03 -6.33
C LEU A 328 -7.10 -0.06 -7.13
N PRO A 329 -8.25 0.39 -6.58
CA PRO A 329 -9.03 1.45 -7.21
C PRO A 329 -8.19 2.72 -7.39
N GLY A 330 -8.19 3.28 -8.60
CA GLY A 330 -7.34 4.41 -8.99
C GLY A 330 -5.91 4.03 -9.43
N GLU A 331 -5.59 2.74 -9.42
CA GLU A 331 -4.42 2.13 -10.06
C GLU A 331 -3.09 2.81 -9.66
N HIS A 332 -2.13 2.91 -10.58
CA HIS A 332 -0.80 3.50 -10.35
C HIS A 332 -0.82 4.94 -9.86
N ARG A 333 -1.80 5.74 -10.28
CA ARG A 333 -1.99 7.09 -9.75
C ARG A 333 -2.29 7.02 -8.26
N ALA A 334 -3.21 6.14 -7.87
CA ALA A 334 -3.52 5.94 -6.46
C ALA A 334 -2.32 5.41 -5.69
N VAL A 335 -1.55 4.45 -6.21
CA VAL A 335 -0.31 3.97 -5.57
C VAL A 335 0.58 5.15 -5.21
N LEU A 336 0.95 5.98 -6.19
CA LEU A 336 1.87 7.09 -5.95
C LEU A 336 1.31 8.09 -4.94
N ASN A 337 0.04 8.50 -5.11
CA ASN A 337 -0.59 9.49 -4.25
C ASN A 337 -0.75 8.97 -2.82
N ILE A 338 -1.11 7.69 -2.64
CA ILE A 338 -1.19 7.05 -1.33
C ILE A 338 0.17 7.05 -0.65
N MET A 339 1.25 6.69 -1.34
CA MET A 339 2.59 6.70 -0.74
C MET A 339 3.03 8.09 -0.33
N MET A 340 2.79 9.09 -1.18
CA MET A 340 3.11 10.48 -0.87
C MET A 340 2.27 11.00 0.30
N ALA A 341 0.97 10.68 0.34
CA ALA A 341 0.11 10.99 1.48
C ALA A 341 0.64 10.32 2.75
N SER A 342 0.97 9.03 2.70
CA SER A 342 1.51 8.27 3.83
C SER A 342 2.82 8.83 4.36
N TYR A 343 3.72 9.26 3.47
CA TYR A 343 4.93 9.99 3.86
C TYR A 343 4.59 11.31 4.55
N MET A 344 3.73 12.12 3.95
CA MET A 344 3.33 13.41 4.51
C MET A 344 2.69 13.25 5.89
N MET A 345 1.81 12.26 6.08
CA MET A 345 1.14 11.93 7.36
C MET A 345 2.11 11.51 8.47
N ARG A 346 3.34 11.10 8.12
CA ARG A 346 4.40 10.73 9.06
C ARG A 346 5.39 11.88 9.31
N SER A 347 5.38 12.91 8.46
CA SER A 347 6.25 14.08 8.61
C SER A 347 5.89 14.89 9.86
N GLU A 348 6.89 15.48 10.51
CA GLU A 348 6.69 16.45 11.60
C GLU A 348 5.92 17.70 11.15
N THR A 349 5.97 18.01 9.85
CA THR A 349 5.26 19.15 9.25
C THR A 349 3.83 18.83 8.84
N TYR A 350 3.34 17.63 9.14
CA TYR A 350 1.96 17.25 8.82
C TYR A 350 0.97 18.11 9.60
N ASP A 351 -0.11 18.55 8.94
CA ASP A 351 -1.04 19.54 9.47
C ASP A 351 -2.07 18.95 10.45
N ASN A 352 -1.57 18.20 11.43
CA ASN A 352 -2.35 17.62 12.54
C ASN A 352 -3.11 18.71 13.32
N VAL A 353 -2.48 19.88 13.47
CA VAL A 353 -3.05 21.01 14.21
C VAL A 353 -4.32 21.53 13.53
N ARG A 354 -4.31 21.68 12.19
CA ARG A 354 -5.52 22.10 11.47
C ARG A 354 -6.66 21.11 11.62
N GLN A 355 -6.37 19.81 11.57
CA GLN A 355 -7.41 18.77 11.70
C GLN A 355 -8.10 18.83 13.08
N ASP A 356 -7.32 18.94 14.15
CA ASP A 356 -7.85 19.13 15.51
C ASP A 356 -8.69 20.42 15.62
N LEU A 357 -8.24 21.51 15.01
CA LEU A 357 -8.98 22.77 14.99
C LEU A 357 -10.29 22.68 14.19
N ILE A 358 -10.31 21.96 13.05
CA ILE A 358 -11.53 21.67 12.29
C ILE A 358 -12.53 20.89 13.17
N GLY A 359 -12.07 19.84 13.85
CA GLY A 359 -12.89 19.08 14.80
C GLY A 359 -13.48 19.97 15.90
N LYS A 360 -12.68 20.90 16.46
CA LYS A 360 -13.14 21.88 17.46
C LYS A 360 -14.18 22.87 16.92
N VAL A 361 -14.04 23.31 15.68
CA VAL A 361 -15.05 24.16 15.01
C VAL A 361 -16.37 23.41 14.91
N TYR A 362 -16.35 22.17 14.41
CA TYR A 362 -17.57 21.37 14.29
C TYR A 362 -18.17 20.96 15.64
N ASN A 363 -17.35 20.72 16.67
CA ASN A 363 -17.84 20.51 18.04
C ASN A 363 -18.66 21.70 18.54
N ARG A 364 -18.21 22.93 18.27
CA ARG A 364 -18.88 24.16 18.70
C ARG A 364 -20.24 24.35 18.03
N VAL A 365 -20.35 24.03 16.73
CA VAL A 365 -21.59 24.27 15.97
C VAL A 365 -22.58 23.11 16.06
N ALA A 366 -22.14 21.91 16.45
CA ALA A 366 -22.96 20.69 16.50
C ALA A 366 -24.33 20.87 17.19
N PRO A 367 -24.45 21.46 18.40
CA PRO A 367 -25.74 21.58 19.09
C PRO A 367 -26.80 22.41 18.36
N GLN A 368 -26.36 23.30 17.47
CA GLN A 368 -27.21 24.22 16.71
C GLN A 368 -27.18 23.94 15.20
N TYR A 369 -26.50 22.87 14.77
CA TYR A 369 -26.25 22.59 13.36
C TYR A 369 -27.54 22.40 12.58
N ASP A 370 -28.40 21.48 13.04
CA ASP A 370 -29.66 21.15 12.38
C ASP A 370 -30.65 22.33 12.38
N ALA A 371 -30.62 23.17 13.41
CA ALA A 371 -31.55 24.29 13.55
C ALA A 371 -31.12 25.57 12.81
N GLN A 372 -29.81 25.82 12.69
CA GLN A 372 -29.29 27.09 12.17
C GLN A 372 -28.52 26.97 10.85
N TYR A 373 -27.82 25.86 10.63
CA TYR A 373 -26.92 25.68 9.48
C TYR A 373 -27.53 24.80 8.39
N SER A 374 -28.12 23.66 8.78
CA SER A 374 -28.77 22.74 7.82
C SER A 374 -29.82 23.44 6.93
N PRO A 375 -30.68 24.36 7.43
CA PRO A 375 -31.67 25.06 6.61
C PRO A 375 -31.08 26.05 5.58
N GLN A 376 -29.79 26.38 5.69
CA GLN A 376 -29.08 27.25 4.74
C GLN A 376 -28.37 26.45 3.62
N SER A 377 -28.51 25.11 3.66
CA SER A 377 -27.97 24.19 2.67
C SER A 377 -29.10 23.50 1.90
N THR A 378 -28.79 22.96 0.73
CA THR A 378 -29.70 22.09 -0.04
C THR A 378 -29.48 20.60 0.26
N ALA A 379 -28.69 20.25 1.28
CA ALA A 379 -28.28 18.88 1.55
C ALA A 379 -29.48 17.92 1.67
N GLU A 380 -30.54 18.30 2.40
CA GLU A 380 -31.74 17.47 2.55
C GLU A 380 -32.46 17.23 1.21
N GLU A 381 -32.61 18.27 0.38
CA GLU A 381 -33.24 18.17 -0.95
C GLU A 381 -32.42 17.27 -1.87
N VAL A 382 -31.11 17.51 -1.94
CA VAL A 382 -30.19 16.79 -2.81
C VAL A 382 -30.10 15.32 -2.42
N LEU A 383 -29.95 15.02 -1.13
CA LEU A 383 -29.95 13.64 -0.61
C LEU A 383 -31.31 12.97 -0.82
N GLY A 384 -32.42 13.69 -0.65
CA GLY A 384 -33.77 13.20 -0.95
C GLY A 384 -33.94 12.82 -2.42
N ARG A 385 -33.42 13.63 -3.34
CA ARG A 385 -33.38 13.33 -4.77
C ARG A 385 -32.53 12.10 -5.06
N LEU A 386 -31.36 11.98 -4.44
CA LEU A 386 -30.50 10.78 -4.59
C LEU A 386 -31.24 9.51 -4.15
N LEU A 387 -31.91 9.56 -2.99
CA LEU A 387 -32.73 8.46 -2.47
C LEU A 387 -33.94 8.13 -3.35
N SER A 388 -34.42 9.09 -4.15
CA SER A 388 -35.47 8.83 -5.15
C SER A 388 -34.96 8.03 -6.36
N LYS A 389 -33.69 8.18 -6.71
CA LYS A 389 -33.04 7.54 -7.86
C LYS A 389 -32.42 6.18 -7.51
N PHE A 390 -31.83 6.06 -6.31
CA PHE A 390 -31.02 4.90 -5.91
C PHE A 390 -31.49 4.29 -4.60
N LYS A 391 -31.12 3.01 -4.39
CA LYS A 391 -31.42 2.26 -3.16
C LYS A 391 -30.20 2.24 -2.24
N PHE A 392 -30.45 2.41 -0.95
CA PHE A 392 -29.45 2.35 0.11
C PHE A 392 -29.94 1.38 1.20
N ASP A 393 -29.97 0.10 0.87
CA ASP A 393 -30.45 -0.99 1.72
C ASP A 393 -29.30 -1.86 2.25
N GLY A 394 -29.43 -2.33 3.49
CA GLY A 394 -28.40 -3.15 4.13
C GLY A 394 -27.49 -2.31 5.03
N SER A 395 -26.18 -2.35 4.79
CA SER A 395 -25.15 -1.70 5.59
C SER A 395 -24.60 -0.43 4.94
N LEU A 396 -24.43 0.63 5.73
CA LEU A 396 -23.93 1.93 5.28
C LEU A 396 -22.75 2.38 6.13
N LEU A 397 -21.68 2.84 5.48
CA LEU A 397 -20.68 3.72 6.07
C LEU A 397 -20.91 5.15 5.57
N ASP A 398 -21.21 6.06 6.50
CA ASP A 398 -21.44 7.48 6.24
C ASP A 398 -20.24 8.30 6.75
N ILE A 399 -19.41 8.75 5.83
CA ILE A 399 -18.18 9.50 6.06
C ILE A 399 -18.52 10.98 6.13
N ALA A 400 -18.01 11.63 7.18
CA ALA A 400 -18.45 12.95 7.63
C ALA A 400 -19.97 12.98 7.85
N CYS A 401 -20.46 12.04 8.67
CA CYS A 401 -21.89 11.85 8.88
C CYS A 401 -22.60 13.04 9.54
N GLY A 402 -21.85 13.99 10.13
CA GLY A 402 -22.40 15.14 10.82
C GLY A 402 -23.33 14.71 11.94
N THR A 403 -24.51 15.32 12.03
CA THR A 403 -25.56 14.95 13.00
C THR A 403 -26.36 13.72 12.57
N GLY A 404 -26.01 13.05 11.47
CA GLY A 404 -26.68 11.83 10.97
C GLY A 404 -27.87 12.08 10.03
N LEU A 405 -27.86 13.19 9.26
CA LEU A 405 -28.93 13.56 8.33
C LEU A 405 -29.24 12.44 7.33
N PHE A 406 -28.22 11.91 6.65
CA PHE A 406 -28.43 10.93 5.59
C PHE A 406 -29.06 9.63 6.13
N GLY A 407 -28.57 9.10 7.25
CA GLY A 407 -29.15 7.94 7.91
C GLY A 407 -30.61 8.16 8.33
N ARG A 408 -30.99 9.37 8.79
CA ARG A 408 -32.39 9.70 9.08
C ARG A 408 -33.26 9.65 7.83
N LEU A 409 -32.81 10.21 6.72
CA LEU A 409 -33.54 10.22 5.44
C LEU A 409 -33.73 8.80 4.87
N VAL A 410 -32.70 7.96 4.92
CA VAL A 410 -32.78 6.56 4.51
C VAL A 410 -33.84 5.82 5.34
N ARG A 411 -33.81 5.96 6.67
CA ARG A 411 -34.79 5.30 7.57
C ARG A 411 -36.21 5.79 7.33
N ALA A 412 -36.42 7.10 7.19
CA ALA A 412 -37.74 7.66 6.92
C ALA A 412 -38.33 7.11 5.61
N ARG A 413 -37.51 7.01 4.56
CA ARG A 413 -37.90 6.41 3.28
C ARG A 413 -38.21 4.92 3.40
N GLN A 414 -37.40 4.16 4.14
CA GLN A 414 -37.63 2.73 4.37
C GLN A 414 -38.93 2.47 5.13
N GLN A 415 -39.28 3.33 6.11
CA GLN A 415 -40.54 3.29 6.85
C GLN A 415 -41.75 3.65 5.97
N ALA A 416 -41.62 4.66 5.11
CA ALA A 416 -42.68 5.03 4.17
C ALA A 416 -42.97 3.92 3.13
N LEU A 417 -41.97 3.10 2.80
CA LEU A 417 -42.07 1.99 1.85
C LEU A 417 -42.40 0.64 2.51
N SER A 418 -42.69 0.58 3.81
CA SER A 418 -43.11 -0.65 4.49
C SER A 418 -44.63 -0.67 4.69
N ASP A 419 -45.32 -1.57 3.98
CA ASP A 419 -46.67 -2.01 4.37
C ASP A 419 -46.58 -2.81 5.68
N ALA A 420 -47.56 -2.63 6.57
CA ALA A 420 -47.63 -3.22 7.90
C ALA A 420 -47.67 -4.77 7.95
N SER A 421 -47.57 -5.46 6.80
CA SER A 421 -47.74 -6.91 6.64
C SER A 421 -46.48 -7.68 6.19
N SER A 422 -45.34 -7.02 5.96
CA SER A 422 -44.11 -7.72 5.52
C SER A 422 -43.31 -8.31 6.70
N PRO A 423 -42.87 -9.59 6.65
CA PRO A 423 -42.11 -10.21 7.72
C PRO A 423 -40.71 -9.57 7.84
N ALA A 424 -40.25 -9.41 9.08
CA ALA A 424 -38.90 -9.07 9.54
C ALA A 424 -37.92 -8.58 8.44
N ARG A 425 -38.03 -7.31 8.04
CA ARG A 425 -36.96 -6.66 7.27
C ARG A 425 -35.68 -6.68 8.10
N GLN A 426 -34.61 -7.15 7.50
CA GLN A 426 -33.27 -7.11 8.08
C GLN A 426 -32.96 -5.67 8.50
N LYS A 427 -32.67 -5.45 9.79
CA LYS A 427 -32.34 -4.13 10.33
C LYS A 427 -31.15 -3.58 9.56
N SER A 428 -31.33 -2.45 8.86
CA SER A 428 -30.21 -1.76 8.21
C SER A 428 -29.21 -1.30 9.27
N ARG A 429 -27.92 -1.47 8.99
CA ARG A 429 -26.83 -1.11 9.90
C ARG A 429 -26.19 0.18 9.42
N TYR A 430 -26.10 1.17 10.30
CA TYR A 430 -25.58 2.49 9.99
C TYR A 430 -24.34 2.78 10.83
N VAL A 431 -23.19 2.90 10.17
CA VAL A 431 -21.92 3.27 10.80
C VAL A 431 -21.51 4.64 10.28
N GLY A 432 -21.12 5.54 11.18
CA GLY A 432 -20.63 6.87 10.84
C GLY A 432 -19.10 6.96 11.00
N LEU A 433 -18.52 7.98 10.36
CA LEU A 433 -17.18 8.47 10.64
C LEU A 433 -17.26 10.00 10.66
N ASP A 434 -16.84 10.65 11.74
CA ASP A 434 -16.77 12.11 11.78
C ASP A 434 -15.54 12.61 12.55
N ILE A 435 -14.99 13.74 12.17
CA ILE A 435 -13.86 14.36 12.89
C ILE A 435 -14.31 14.99 14.22
N SER A 436 -15.59 15.36 14.33
CA SER A 436 -16.19 15.99 15.50
C SER A 436 -16.85 14.97 16.42
N SER A 437 -16.40 14.95 17.68
CA SER A 437 -16.98 14.10 18.72
C SER A 437 -18.44 14.45 19.04
N GLU A 438 -18.82 15.74 18.97
CA GLU A 438 -20.21 16.15 19.20
C GLU A 438 -21.13 15.83 18.02
N MET A 439 -20.63 15.96 16.78
CA MET A 439 -21.38 15.49 15.61
C MET A 439 -21.62 13.97 15.71
N ALA A 440 -20.56 13.21 16.01
CA ALA A 440 -20.65 11.77 16.21
C ALA A 440 -21.63 11.37 17.32
N ARG A 441 -21.65 12.10 18.44
CA ARG A 441 -22.63 11.89 19.53
C ARG A 441 -24.06 12.07 19.03
N LEU A 442 -24.33 13.17 18.31
CA LEU A 442 -25.66 13.47 17.76
C LEU A 442 -26.08 12.46 16.68
N ALA A 443 -25.16 12.02 15.81
CA ALA A 443 -25.43 10.97 14.84
C ALA A 443 -25.82 9.65 15.53
N LYS A 444 -25.12 9.27 16.61
CA LYS A 444 -25.47 8.10 17.42
C LYS A 444 -26.86 8.23 18.05
N GLU A 445 -27.17 9.38 18.64
CA GLU A 445 -28.50 9.69 19.18
C GLU A 445 -29.60 9.64 18.11
N SER A 446 -29.26 9.97 16.86
CA SER A 446 -30.18 9.89 15.72
C SER A 446 -30.46 8.45 15.25
N GLY A 447 -29.70 7.45 15.71
CA GLY A 447 -29.91 6.03 15.42
C GLY A 447 -28.78 5.34 14.63
N TYR A 448 -27.55 5.88 14.65
CA TYR A 448 -26.37 5.17 14.12
C TYR A 448 -25.90 4.12 15.14
N ASP A 449 -25.54 2.92 14.67
CA ASP A 449 -25.11 1.81 15.52
C ASP A 449 -23.71 2.08 16.11
N HIS A 450 -22.83 2.70 15.33
CA HIS A 450 -21.49 3.13 15.74
C HIS A 450 -21.05 4.37 14.97
N VAL A 451 -20.18 5.19 15.55
CA VAL A 451 -19.53 6.30 14.85
C VAL A 451 -18.05 6.34 15.25
N PHE A 452 -17.16 6.21 14.26
CA PHE A 452 -15.74 6.42 14.44
C PHE A 452 -15.44 7.92 14.55
N ILE A 453 -14.49 8.30 15.41
CA ILE A 453 -14.13 9.70 15.64
C ILE A 453 -12.68 9.93 15.18
N GLY A 454 -12.48 10.86 14.25
CA GLY A 454 -11.16 11.29 13.80
C GLY A 454 -11.12 11.71 12.33
N PRO A 455 -9.95 12.14 11.83
CA PRO A 455 -9.76 12.52 10.43
C PRO A 455 -10.01 11.33 9.49
N VAL A 456 -10.71 11.57 8.38
CA VAL A 456 -11.11 10.51 7.44
C VAL A 456 -9.91 9.72 6.89
N GLN A 457 -8.85 10.41 6.51
CA GLN A 457 -7.65 9.82 5.94
C GLN A 457 -6.85 8.96 6.94
N GLU A 458 -7.08 9.13 8.24
CA GLU A 458 -6.45 8.31 9.28
C GLU A 458 -7.33 7.15 9.72
N VAL A 459 -8.64 7.40 9.89
CA VAL A 459 -9.59 6.43 10.43
C VAL A 459 -10.05 5.44 9.37
N LEU A 460 -10.37 5.91 8.16
CA LEU A 460 -10.92 5.07 7.08
C LEU A 460 -10.01 3.88 6.72
N PRO A 461 -8.66 4.02 6.66
CA PRO A 461 -7.77 2.88 6.45
C PRO A 461 -7.87 1.79 7.51
N THR A 462 -8.21 2.12 8.76
CA THR A 462 -8.28 1.15 9.87
C THR A 462 -9.55 0.29 9.87
N ILE A 463 -10.54 0.64 9.06
CA ILE A 463 -11.81 -0.08 8.96
C ILE A 463 -11.60 -1.32 8.08
N ASN A 464 -11.84 -2.50 8.64
CA ASN A 464 -11.62 -3.79 7.96
C ASN A 464 -12.92 -4.48 7.49
N GLU A 465 -14.07 -3.95 7.91
CA GLU A 465 -15.37 -4.47 7.49
C GLU A 465 -15.86 -3.75 6.23
N SER A 466 -16.49 -4.49 5.32
CA SER A 466 -17.11 -3.93 4.12
C SER A 466 -18.57 -3.56 4.36
N PHE A 467 -19.07 -2.60 3.59
CA PHE A 467 -20.43 -2.08 3.65
C PHE A 467 -21.11 -2.20 2.29
N ASP A 468 -22.42 -2.32 2.26
CA ASP A 468 -23.18 -2.30 1.01
C ASP A 468 -23.03 -0.94 0.32
N HIS A 469 -23.08 0.14 1.10
CA HIS A 469 -23.02 1.50 0.62
C HIS A 469 -21.98 2.32 1.37
N ILE A 470 -21.21 3.13 0.62
CA ILE A 470 -20.35 4.18 1.18
C ILE A 470 -20.92 5.53 0.76
N MET A 471 -21.13 6.43 1.72
CA MET A 471 -21.55 7.81 1.49
C MET A 471 -20.47 8.74 2.02
N CYS A 472 -20.01 9.69 1.22
CA CYS A 472 -19.16 10.80 1.63
C CYS A 472 -19.70 12.06 0.94
N TYR A 473 -20.77 12.64 1.48
CA TYR A 473 -21.47 13.75 0.82
C TYR A 473 -20.67 15.06 0.85
N GLN A 474 -19.95 15.31 1.95
CA GLN A 474 -19.18 16.53 2.18
C GLN A 474 -17.93 16.18 3.01
N ALA A 475 -17.04 17.14 3.23
CA ALA A 475 -15.76 17.04 3.94
C ALA A 475 -14.54 16.53 3.16
N ILE A 476 -14.69 15.92 1.97
CA ILE A 476 -13.50 15.55 1.17
C ILE A 476 -12.65 16.78 0.80
N HIS A 477 -13.26 17.97 0.74
CA HIS A 477 -12.58 19.25 0.53
C HIS A 477 -11.61 19.65 1.66
N PHE A 478 -11.60 18.97 2.81
CA PHE A 478 -10.64 19.20 3.89
C PHE A 478 -9.39 18.31 3.80
N VAL A 479 -9.42 17.25 2.99
CA VAL A 479 -8.21 16.44 2.76
C VAL A 479 -7.33 17.08 1.68
N SER A 480 -6.03 16.84 1.72
CA SER A 480 -5.08 17.27 0.70
C SER A 480 -5.27 16.51 -0.62
N THR A 481 -4.71 17.04 -1.71
CA THR A 481 -4.78 16.43 -3.04
C THR A 481 -4.30 14.97 -3.07
N PHE A 482 -3.25 14.61 -2.35
CA PHE A 482 -2.73 13.24 -2.31
C PHE A 482 -3.62 12.30 -1.49
N GLU A 483 -4.19 12.80 -0.39
CA GLU A 483 -5.06 12.03 0.49
C GLU A 483 -6.40 11.68 -0.14
N VAL A 484 -6.86 12.44 -1.16
CA VAL A 484 -8.08 12.10 -1.91
C VAL A 484 -7.98 10.70 -2.51
N SER A 485 -6.86 10.35 -3.16
CA SER A 485 -6.70 9.02 -3.73
C SER A 485 -6.76 7.94 -2.66
N LEU A 486 -6.14 8.17 -1.49
CA LEU A 486 -6.22 7.26 -0.34
C LEU A 486 -7.67 7.04 0.12
N VAL A 487 -8.43 8.13 0.29
CA VAL A 487 -9.83 8.07 0.73
C VAL A 487 -10.69 7.35 -0.31
N LEU A 488 -10.57 7.72 -1.59
CA LEU A 488 -11.34 7.10 -2.67
C LEU A 488 -11.01 5.61 -2.81
N SER A 489 -9.73 5.23 -2.83
CA SER A 489 -9.32 3.83 -2.91
C SER A 489 -9.92 3.00 -1.78
N ARG A 490 -9.94 3.51 -0.54
CA ARG A 490 -10.61 2.84 0.58
C ARG A 490 -12.11 2.76 0.44
N CYS A 491 -12.78 3.83 -0.01
CA CYS A 491 -14.22 3.79 -0.27
C CYS A 491 -14.60 2.65 -1.24
N PHE A 492 -13.87 2.50 -2.34
CA PHE A 492 -14.12 1.44 -3.31
C PHE A 492 -13.74 0.03 -2.82
N GLN A 493 -12.70 -0.10 -1.99
CA GLN A 493 -12.35 -1.39 -1.37
C GLN A 493 -13.37 -1.84 -0.31
N LEU A 494 -13.99 -0.89 0.40
CA LEU A 494 -14.97 -1.17 1.44
C LEU A 494 -16.40 -1.27 0.94
N GLY A 495 -16.73 -0.67 -0.21
CA GLY A 495 -18.07 -0.69 -0.79
C GLY A 495 -18.38 -1.98 -1.57
N ARG A 496 -19.57 -2.55 -1.35
CA ARG A 496 -20.03 -3.76 -2.05
C ARG A 496 -21.07 -3.49 -3.14
N LYS A 497 -21.87 -2.43 -3.03
CA LYS A 497 -22.94 -2.09 -3.99
C LYS A 497 -22.79 -0.69 -4.56
N SER A 498 -22.63 0.34 -3.73
CA SER A 498 -22.46 1.72 -4.23
C SER A 498 -21.49 2.56 -3.40
N VAL A 499 -20.87 3.53 -4.06
CA VAL A 499 -20.05 4.57 -3.46
C VAL A 499 -20.58 5.92 -3.95
N THR A 500 -20.89 6.83 -3.03
CA THR A 500 -21.34 8.19 -3.37
C THR A 500 -20.39 9.20 -2.77
N ILE A 501 -19.85 10.08 -3.61
CA ILE A 501 -18.94 11.16 -3.21
C ILE A 501 -19.56 12.49 -3.63
N GLY A 502 -19.75 13.41 -2.68
CA GLY A 502 -20.05 14.80 -2.97
C GLY A 502 -18.80 15.66 -2.77
N VAL A 503 -18.52 16.50 -3.75
CA VAL A 503 -17.34 17.36 -3.77
C VAL A 503 -17.79 18.80 -3.87
N ASP A 504 -17.47 19.60 -2.86
CA ASP A 504 -17.74 21.03 -2.88
C ASP A 504 -16.75 21.76 -3.80
N GLU A 505 -17.29 22.55 -4.72
CA GLU A 505 -16.54 23.38 -5.65
C GLU A 505 -16.19 24.71 -4.99
N ILE A 506 -15.18 24.66 -4.14
CA ILE A 506 -14.77 25.79 -3.31
C ILE A 506 -14.20 26.92 -4.19
N PRO A 507 -14.83 28.11 -4.25
CA PRO A 507 -14.28 29.26 -4.96
C PRO A 507 -13.09 29.85 -4.21
N GLU A 508 -12.13 30.46 -4.92
CA GLU A 508 -10.98 31.12 -4.29
C GLU A 508 -11.40 32.22 -3.31
N ALA A 509 -12.46 32.97 -3.65
CA ALA A 509 -13.04 34.00 -2.80
C ALA A 509 -13.50 33.47 -1.43
N TYR A 510 -13.95 32.21 -1.34
CA TYR A 510 -14.29 31.57 -0.07
C TYR A 510 -13.05 31.45 0.81
N ASN A 511 -11.97 30.86 0.29
CA ASN A 511 -10.73 30.66 1.04
C ASN A 511 -10.10 31.98 1.48
N GLU A 512 -10.11 33.00 0.62
CA GLU A 512 -9.62 34.33 0.98
C GLU A 512 -10.45 35.02 2.08
N ALA A 513 -11.75 34.75 2.15
CA ALA A 513 -12.60 35.23 3.22
C ALA A 513 -12.38 34.44 4.52
N ILE A 514 -12.25 33.11 4.44
CA ILE A 514 -11.98 32.25 5.60
C ILE A 514 -10.66 32.62 6.28
N LYS A 515 -9.58 32.84 5.51
CA LYS A 515 -8.27 33.24 6.06
C LYS A 515 -8.32 34.50 6.92
N LYS A 516 -9.33 35.37 6.73
CA LYS A 516 -9.52 36.63 7.48
C LYS A 516 -10.33 36.47 8.77
N LEU A 517 -10.94 35.32 9.00
CA LEU A 517 -11.71 35.06 10.22
C LEU A 517 -10.78 34.90 11.44
N PRO A 518 -11.27 35.10 12.67
CA PRO A 518 -10.48 34.78 13.85
C PRO A 518 -10.32 33.25 14.03
N PRO A 519 -9.19 32.77 14.57
CA PRO A 519 -9.05 31.38 14.97
C PRO A 519 -10.16 30.92 15.94
N PRO A 520 -10.62 29.66 15.84
CA PRO A 520 -10.15 28.61 14.93
C PRO A 520 -10.77 28.64 13.53
N ASN A 521 -11.67 29.59 13.21
CA ASN A 521 -12.42 29.55 11.95
C ASN A 521 -11.54 29.80 10.71
N ASN A 522 -10.37 30.41 10.86
CA ASN A 522 -9.44 30.66 9.76
C ASN A 522 -8.79 29.40 9.18
N VAL A 523 -8.90 28.25 9.86
CA VAL A 523 -8.33 26.99 9.36
C VAL A 523 -9.31 26.19 8.48
N MET A 524 -10.55 26.66 8.37
CA MET A 524 -11.63 26.04 7.58
C MET A 524 -11.47 26.27 6.07
N THR A 525 -10.25 26.52 5.60
CA THR A 525 -9.98 26.58 4.16
C THR A 525 -10.21 25.21 3.56
N SER A 526 -10.55 25.17 2.28
CA SER A 526 -11.02 23.97 1.61
C SER A 526 -10.45 23.88 0.19
N ILE A 527 -10.37 22.67 -0.36
CA ILE A 527 -9.78 22.38 -1.67
C ILE A 527 -10.89 21.83 -2.57
N ASN A 528 -10.94 22.32 -3.81
CA ASN A 528 -11.83 21.78 -4.83
C ASN A 528 -11.19 20.52 -5.45
N HIS A 529 -11.78 19.36 -5.19
CA HIS A 529 -11.27 18.06 -5.65
C HIS A 529 -12.04 17.47 -6.83
N VAL A 530 -12.89 18.25 -7.51
CA VAL A 530 -13.72 17.71 -8.61
C VAL A 530 -12.83 17.11 -9.70
N GLN A 531 -11.75 17.79 -10.06
CA GLN A 531 -10.80 17.27 -11.05
C GLN A 531 -10.06 16.03 -10.53
N GLU A 532 -9.73 15.97 -9.24
CA GLU A 532 -9.06 14.80 -8.65
C GLU A 532 -9.96 13.56 -8.66
N VAL A 533 -11.26 13.70 -8.39
CA VAL A 533 -12.22 12.58 -8.50
C VAL A 533 -12.39 12.14 -9.97
N ARG A 534 -12.41 13.07 -10.92
CA ARG A 534 -12.46 12.74 -12.36
C ARG A 534 -11.20 12.03 -12.83
N ASP A 535 -10.03 12.53 -12.43
CA ASP A 535 -8.73 11.94 -12.77
C ASP A 535 -8.50 10.57 -12.10
N PHE A 536 -9.10 10.34 -10.92
CA PHE A 536 -9.11 9.03 -10.28
C PHE A 536 -9.86 7.99 -11.13
N GLY A 537 -10.85 8.44 -11.91
CA GLY A 537 -11.58 7.62 -12.86
C GLY A 537 -12.59 6.69 -12.21
N VAL A 538 -13.07 5.72 -13.01
CA VAL A 538 -14.01 4.69 -12.56
C VAL A 538 -13.24 3.40 -12.34
N PRO A 539 -13.14 2.89 -11.09
CA PRO A 539 -12.43 1.65 -10.82
C PRO A 539 -13.00 0.44 -11.56
N ARG A 540 -12.16 -0.56 -11.83
CA ARG A 540 -12.59 -1.83 -12.43
C ARG A 540 -13.73 -2.47 -11.63
N GLY A 541 -14.77 -2.94 -12.33
CA GLY A 541 -15.95 -3.55 -11.70
C GLY A 541 -16.97 -2.53 -11.18
N TRP A 542 -16.80 -1.24 -11.50
CA TRP A 542 -17.73 -0.18 -11.16
C TRP A 542 -18.17 0.58 -12.41
N LYS A 543 -19.34 1.24 -12.32
CA LYS A 543 -19.82 2.21 -13.31
C LYS A 543 -20.16 3.53 -12.60
N LEU A 544 -19.92 4.65 -13.26
CA LEU A 544 -20.44 5.96 -12.84
C LEU A 544 -21.91 6.06 -13.27
N ALA A 545 -22.82 5.92 -12.31
CA ALA A 545 -24.25 5.94 -12.54
C ALA A 545 -24.86 7.36 -12.48
N LEU A 546 -24.18 8.30 -11.81
CA LEU A 546 -24.55 9.72 -11.79
C LEU A 546 -23.30 10.59 -11.65
N GLU A 547 -23.21 11.63 -12.48
CA GLU A 547 -22.42 12.83 -12.20
C GLU A 547 -23.35 14.04 -12.38
N GLU A 548 -23.55 14.82 -11.32
CA GLU A 548 -24.46 15.97 -11.34
C GLU A 548 -23.94 17.10 -10.46
N GLN A 549 -23.82 18.30 -11.02
CA GLN A 549 -23.55 19.52 -10.26
C GLN A 549 -24.86 20.11 -9.75
N VAL A 550 -24.90 20.45 -8.47
CA VAL A 550 -26.04 21.10 -7.81
C VAL A 550 -25.56 22.30 -6.99
N PHE A 551 -26.45 23.25 -6.72
CA PHE A 551 -26.19 24.23 -5.68
C PHE A 551 -26.14 23.50 -4.33
N GLY A 552 -25.05 23.66 -3.57
CA GLY A 552 -24.82 22.93 -2.32
C GLY A 552 -25.19 23.75 -1.09
N TRP A 553 -24.54 24.90 -0.91
CA TRP A 553 -24.77 25.75 0.25
C TRP A 553 -24.25 27.17 0.03
N LYS A 554 -24.73 28.08 0.89
CA LYS A 554 -24.18 29.42 1.02
C LYS A 554 -23.43 29.54 2.33
N SER A 555 -22.18 30.02 2.27
CA SER A 555 -21.36 30.15 3.47
C SER A 555 -21.99 31.12 4.46
N PRO A 556 -22.29 30.69 5.70
CA PRO A 556 -22.89 31.57 6.71
C PRO A 556 -21.92 32.69 7.13
N ASN A 557 -20.61 32.44 7.05
CA ASN A 557 -19.57 33.40 7.47
C ASN A 557 -19.13 34.35 6.35
N THR A 558 -19.20 33.91 5.09
CA THR A 558 -18.62 34.66 3.96
C THR A 558 -19.65 35.07 2.91
N ASN A 559 -20.87 34.53 2.99
CA ASN A 559 -21.95 34.72 2.02
C ASN A 559 -21.60 34.27 0.58
N VAL A 560 -20.50 33.52 0.41
CA VAL A 560 -20.10 32.91 -0.87
C VAL A 560 -20.96 31.67 -1.13
N GLU A 561 -21.45 31.55 -2.35
CA GLU A 561 -22.20 30.39 -2.84
C GLU A 561 -21.24 29.29 -3.27
N VAL A 562 -21.56 28.05 -2.92
CA VAL A 562 -20.76 26.86 -3.19
C VAL A 562 -21.65 25.81 -3.85
N ASN A 563 -21.24 25.35 -5.02
CA ASN A 563 -21.85 24.21 -5.69
C ASN A 563 -21.22 22.91 -5.16
N THR A 564 -21.97 21.82 -5.23
CA THR A 564 -21.48 20.47 -4.95
C THR A 564 -21.65 19.63 -6.21
N THR A 565 -20.57 18.99 -6.68
CA THR A 565 -20.66 17.95 -7.70
C THR A 565 -20.79 16.59 -7.04
N LEU A 566 -21.85 15.85 -7.38
CA LEU A 566 -22.11 14.50 -6.90
C LEU A 566 -21.66 13.45 -7.90
N PHE A 567 -20.94 12.46 -7.40
CA PHE A 567 -20.57 11.25 -8.11
C PHE A 567 -21.23 10.06 -7.41
N HIS A 568 -22.02 9.28 -8.14
CA HIS A 568 -22.59 8.01 -7.65
C HIS A 568 -22.09 6.86 -8.52
N PHE A 569 -21.43 5.90 -7.88
CA PHE A 569 -20.91 4.70 -8.51
C PHE A 569 -21.68 3.48 -8.04
N GLU A 570 -21.98 2.56 -8.96
CA GLU A 570 -22.56 1.25 -8.66
C GLU A 570 -21.60 0.15 -9.10
N ARG A 571 -21.54 -0.94 -8.34
CA ARG A 571 -20.80 -2.13 -8.73
C ARG A 571 -21.51 -2.83 -9.90
N ILE A 572 -20.74 -3.35 -10.86
CA ILE A 572 -21.23 -4.03 -12.08
C ILE A 572 -21.50 -5.51 -11.79
#